data_AF-A0A845ZJG1-F1
#
_entry.id   AF-A0A845ZJG1-F1
#
_cell.length_a   1.000
_cell.length_b   1.000
_cell.length_c   1.000
_cell.angle_alpha   90.00
_cell.angle_beta   90.00
_cell.angle_gamma   90.00
#
_symmetry.space_group_name_H-M   'P 1'
#
loop_
_entity.id
_entity.type
_entity.pdbx_description
1 polymer ?
#
loop_
_entity_poly.entity_id
_entity_poly.type
_entity_poly.pdbx_seq_one_letter_code
_entity_poly.pdbx_strand_id
1 'polypeptide(L)'
;SPDFSPWLSSWVGAVWDERLSENSRKRFVAEMVDLHRKRGTRQGLEKMLKISMDLPDDDTWKLDISERPVGNFVLSEQTEMGEDLVVGDVEQMACYFTVNIVWPPGVQPLPDDLLRSLIDTWKPAHAVYDFSSSRAEDN
;
A
#
# COMPACT_ATOMS: atom_id res chain seq x y z
N SER A 1 -14.16 -24.77 -3.78
CA SER A 1 -13.53 -23.85 -2.80
C SER A 1 -12.90 -22.70 -3.55
N PRO A 2 -12.84 -21.49 -2.99
CA PRO A 2 -11.98 -20.44 -3.54
C PRO A 2 -10.55 -20.98 -3.63
N ASP A 3 -9.88 -20.76 -4.75
CA ASP A 3 -8.49 -21.15 -4.92
C ASP A 3 -7.61 -20.16 -4.15
N PHE A 4 -7.26 -20.51 -2.91
CA PHE A 4 -6.45 -19.65 -2.06
C PHE A 4 -4.93 -19.69 -2.41
N SER A 5 -4.54 -20.57 -3.34
CA SER A 5 -3.13 -20.89 -3.61
C SER A 5 -2.33 -19.74 -4.25
N PRO A 6 -2.82 -19.03 -5.28
CA PRO A 6 -2.02 -17.99 -5.94
C PRO A 6 -1.76 -16.78 -5.04
N TRP A 7 -2.78 -16.34 -4.28
CA TRP A 7 -2.63 -15.16 -3.42
C TRP A 7 -1.78 -15.47 -2.18
N LEU A 8 -1.91 -16.67 -1.59
CA LEU A 8 -1.07 -17.06 -0.46
C LEU A 8 0.40 -17.19 -0.91
N SER A 9 0.64 -17.66 -2.13
CA SER A 9 1.99 -17.74 -2.69
C SER A 9 2.62 -16.36 -2.89
N SER A 10 1.86 -15.37 -3.39
CA SER A 10 2.34 -13.99 -3.49
C SER A 10 2.66 -13.39 -2.11
N TRP A 11 1.81 -13.65 -1.12
CA TRP A 11 1.99 -13.15 0.24
C TRP A 11 3.19 -13.81 0.94
N VAL A 12 3.30 -15.13 0.85
CA VAL A 12 4.45 -15.89 1.38
C VAL A 12 5.73 -15.43 0.68
N GLY A 13 5.69 -15.19 -0.63
CA GLY A 13 6.82 -14.63 -1.38
C GLY A 13 7.27 -13.27 -0.85
N ALA A 14 6.33 -12.37 -0.59
CA ALA A 14 6.64 -11.04 -0.04
C ALA A 14 7.19 -11.09 1.39
N VAL A 15 6.66 -11.99 2.24
CA VAL A 15 7.13 -12.16 3.64
C VAL A 15 8.46 -12.91 3.71
N TRP A 16 8.83 -13.70 2.71
CA TRP A 16 10.11 -14.42 2.68
C TRP A 16 11.21 -13.71 1.90
N ASP A 17 10.98 -12.48 1.45
CA ASP A 17 12.02 -11.70 0.79
C ASP A 17 13.22 -11.52 1.72
N GLU A 18 14.40 -11.97 1.29
CA GLU A 18 15.63 -11.98 2.10
C GLU A 18 16.12 -10.57 2.42
N ARG A 19 15.61 -9.55 1.74
CA ARG A 19 15.89 -8.14 2.02
C ARG A 19 15.17 -7.64 3.27
N LEU A 20 14.15 -8.36 3.76
CA LEU A 20 13.52 -8.10 5.05
C LEU A 20 14.35 -8.68 6.19
N SER A 21 14.43 -7.95 7.31
CA SER A 21 15.12 -8.45 8.49
C SER A 21 14.44 -9.73 9.01
N GLU A 22 15.19 -10.53 9.77
CA GLU A 22 14.61 -11.70 10.43
C GLU A 22 13.49 -11.31 11.41
N ASN A 23 13.59 -10.13 12.04
CA ASN A 23 12.58 -9.64 12.97
C ASN A 23 11.27 -9.26 12.24
N SER A 24 11.36 -8.52 11.13
CA SER A 24 10.23 -8.24 10.25
C SER A 24 9.50 -9.52 9.84
N ARG A 25 10.26 -10.54 9.39
CA ARG A 25 9.69 -11.83 8.96
C ARG A 25 8.97 -12.56 10.09
N LYS A 26 9.58 -12.64 11.28
CA LYS A 26 8.96 -13.24 12.46
C LYS A 26 7.67 -12.53 12.86
N ARG A 27 7.70 -11.20 12.85
CA ARG A 27 6.56 -10.36 13.23
C ARG A 27 5.43 -10.44 12.20
N PHE A 28 5.76 -10.54 10.90
CA PHE A 28 4.77 -10.84 9.86
C PHE A 28 4.02 -12.15 10.10
N VAL A 29 4.74 -13.21 10.46
CA VAL A 29 4.12 -14.51 10.78
C VAL A 29 3.25 -14.41 12.04
N ALA A 30 3.74 -13.74 13.09
CA ALA A 30 3.00 -13.56 14.33
C ALA A 30 1.70 -12.77 14.14
N GLU A 31 1.70 -11.80 13.24
CA GLU A 31 0.58 -10.87 13.02
C GLU A 31 -0.26 -11.19 11.78
N MET A 32 0.05 -12.29 11.08
CA MET A 32 -0.54 -12.69 9.80
C MET A 32 -2.08 -12.60 9.80
N VAL A 33 -2.73 -13.12 10.85
CA VAL A 33 -4.19 -13.18 10.93
C VAL A 33 -4.82 -11.79 11.07
N ASP A 34 -4.23 -10.92 11.88
CA ASP A 34 -4.72 -9.55 12.08
C ASP A 34 -4.51 -8.70 10.83
N LEU A 35 -3.32 -8.80 10.24
CA LEU A 35 -3.01 -8.11 9.01
C LEU A 35 -3.95 -8.57 7.88
N HIS A 36 -4.14 -9.89 7.71
CA HIS A 36 -5.04 -10.43 6.70
C HIS A 36 -6.48 -9.90 6.85
N ARG A 37 -6.98 -9.81 8.10
CA ARG A 37 -8.32 -9.25 8.37
C ARG A 37 -8.45 -7.78 7.96
N LYS A 38 -7.35 -7.03 8.05
CA LYS A 38 -7.26 -5.60 7.71
C LYS A 38 -6.73 -5.35 6.29
N ARG A 39 -6.57 -6.39 5.48
CA ARG A 39 -6.10 -6.25 4.09
C ARG A 39 -7.02 -5.32 3.30
N GLY A 40 -6.44 -4.48 2.45
CA GLY A 40 -7.20 -3.48 1.70
C GLY A 40 -7.72 -2.30 2.55
N THR A 41 -7.21 -2.10 3.76
CA THR A 41 -7.50 -0.92 4.57
C THR A 41 -6.22 -0.11 4.80
N ARG A 42 -6.36 1.21 5.00
CA ARG A 42 -5.26 2.09 5.44
C ARG A 42 -4.47 1.50 6.61
N GLN A 43 -5.18 1.00 7.63
CA GLN A 43 -4.55 0.47 8.85
C GLN A 43 -3.75 -0.81 8.58
N GLY A 44 -4.24 -1.69 7.71
CA GLY A 44 -3.52 -2.89 7.32
C GLY A 44 -2.26 -2.57 6.54
N LEU A 45 -2.34 -1.61 5.60
CA LEU A 45 -1.20 -1.14 4.82
C LEU A 45 -0.15 -0.45 5.71
N GLU A 46 -0.58 0.43 6.62
CA GLU A 46 0.31 1.09 7.58
C GLU A 46 1.05 0.10 8.46
N LYS A 47 0.33 -0.86 9.05
CA LYS A 47 0.92 -1.87 9.93
C LYS A 47 1.93 -2.76 9.19
N MET A 48 1.58 -3.18 7.98
CA MET A 48 2.48 -3.96 7.12
C MET A 48 3.78 -3.20 6.82
N LEU A 49 3.68 -1.92 6.46
CA LEU A 49 4.85 -1.09 6.15
C LEU A 49 5.71 -0.89 7.40
N LYS A 50 5.10 -0.64 8.58
CA LYS A 50 5.81 -0.58 9.86
C LYS A 50 6.58 -1.87 10.17
N ILE A 51 5.95 -3.04 9.99
CA ILE A 51 6.62 -4.34 10.21
C ILE A 51 7.79 -4.52 9.23
N SER A 52 7.60 -4.19 7.95
CA SER A 52 8.63 -4.30 6.92
C SER A 52 9.88 -3.47 7.24
N MET A 53 9.68 -2.33 7.89
CA MET A 53 10.73 -1.37 8.25
C MET A 53 11.26 -1.55 9.68
N ASP A 54 10.85 -2.61 10.40
CA ASP A 54 11.17 -2.82 11.83
C ASP A 54 10.75 -1.68 12.75
N LEU A 55 9.73 -0.91 12.36
CA LEU A 55 9.22 0.19 13.17
C LEU A 55 8.27 -0.33 14.26
N PRO A 56 8.27 0.29 15.46
CA PRO A 56 7.30 -0.04 16.51
C PRO A 56 5.87 0.28 16.07
N ASP A 57 4.88 -0.38 16.67
CA ASP A 57 3.45 -0.11 16.44
C ASP A 57 2.94 1.20 17.07
N ASP A 58 3.81 1.95 17.73
CA ASP A 58 3.42 3.17 18.44
C ASP A 58 3.35 4.41 17.51
N ASP A 59 2.85 5.52 18.04
CA ASP A 59 2.67 6.79 17.32
C ASP A 59 3.98 7.56 17.05
N THR A 60 5.14 7.03 17.46
CA THR A 60 6.47 7.61 17.24
C THR A 60 6.75 7.85 15.76
N TRP A 61 6.29 6.94 14.88
CA TRP A 61 6.41 7.13 13.43
C TRP A 61 5.06 7.06 12.73
N LYS A 62 4.73 8.14 12.02
CA LYS A 62 3.51 8.23 11.23
C LYS A 62 3.85 8.10 9.75
N LEU A 63 3.30 7.07 9.13
CA LEU A 63 3.29 6.96 7.69
C LEU A 63 2.15 7.81 7.14
N ASP A 64 2.45 8.70 6.20
CA ASP A 64 1.41 9.47 5.54
C ASP A 64 0.79 8.63 4.42
N ILE A 65 -0.33 8.00 4.75
CA ILE A 65 -1.17 7.27 3.80
C ILE A 65 -2.47 8.04 3.64
N SER A 66 -2.64 8.67 2.48
CA SER A 66 -3.80 9.48 2.16
C SER A 66 -4.66 8.78 1.10
N GLU A 67 -5.90 8.45 1.46
CA GLU A 67 -6.90 7.94 0.51
C GLU A 67 -7.65 9.13 -0.11
N ARG A 68 -7.77 9.15 -1.44
CA ARG A 68 -8.65 10.11 -2.13
C ARG A 68 -9.79 9.34 -2.78
N PRO A 69 -11.05 9.53 -2.34
CA PRO A 69 -12.16 9.04 -3.12
C PRO A 69 -12.05 9.69 -4.51
N VAL A 70 -12.10 8.87 -5.55
CA VAL A 70 -12.21 9.38 -6.93
C VAL A 70 -13.63 9.92 -7.06
N GLY A 71 -13.84 11.15 -6.58
CA GLY A 71 -15.02 11.93 -6.89
C GLY A 71 -15.06 12.14 -8.39
N ASN A 72 -16.23 11.93 -8.99
CA ASN A 72 -16.56 12.01 -10.42
C ASN A 72 -15.42 12.58 -11.27
N PHE A 73 -14.71 11.67 -11.95
CA PHE A 73 -13.61 12.00 -12.85
C PHE A 73 -14.16 12.88 -13.99
N VAL A 74 -14.07 14.20 -13.87
CA VAL A 74 -14.28 15.12 -15.00
C VAL A 74 -12.91 15.38 -15.61
N LEU A 75 -12.65 14.71 -16.73
CA LEU A 75 -11.48 14.97 -17.56
C LEU A 75 -11.71 16.27 -18.36
N SER A 76 -11.47 17.42 -17.74
CA SER A 76 -11.22 18.68 -18.45
C SER A 76 -9.70 18.87 -18.46
N GLU A 77 -9.00 19.17 -19.56
CA GLU A 77 -9.23 20.36 -20.38
C GLU A 77 -8.45 20.37 -21.72
N GLN A 78 -8.11 19.24 -22.36
CA GLN A 78 -7.49 19.28 -23.70
C GLN A 78 -7.90 18.10 -24.60
N THR A 79 -9.13 18.13 -25.12
CA THR A 79 -9.45 17.58 -26.45
C THR A 79 -10.74 18.25 -26.89
N GLU A 80 -10.67 19.06 -27.95
CA GLU A 80 -11.86 19.49 -28.66
C GLU A 80 -12.54 18.26 -29.29
N MET A 81 -13.86 18.20 -29.21
CA MET A 81 -14.76 17.30 -29.95
C MET A 81 -15.35 16.10 -29.18
N GLY A 82 -16.44 16.40 -28.44
CA GLY A 82 -17.77 15.82 -28.62
C GLY A 82 -18.01 14.36 -28.28
N GLU A 83 -18.46 14.08 -27.06
CA GLU A 83 -19.80 13.49 -26.79
C GLU A 83 -20.09 13.59 -25.29
N ASP A 84 -21.33 13.95 -24.96
CA ASP A 84 -21.87 14.00 -23.60
C ASP A 84 -21.89 12.59 -23.00
N LEU A 85 -21.04 12.30 -22.01
CA LEU A 85 -21.10 11.04 -21.27
C LEU A 85 -21.84 11.25 -19.94
N VAL A 86 -23.17 11.27 -19.99
CA VAL A 86 -24.00 11.07 -18.79
C VAL A 86 -24.01 9.57 -18.45
N VAL A 87 -23.27 9.26 -17.38
CA VAL A 87 -23.49 8.21 -16.36
C VAL A 87 -24.36 7.03 -16.80
N GLY A 88 -23.68 6.00 -17.30
CA GLY A 88 -24.16 4.62 -17.30
C GLY A 88 -23.09 3.74 -16.68
N ASP A 89 -23.47 3.00 -15.65
CA ASP A 89 -22.71 1.97 -14.94
C ASP A 89 -21.62 2.46 -13.95
N VAL A 90 -21.93 2.34 -12.66
CA VAL A 90 -21.12 2.79 -11.52
C VAL A 90 -20.06 1.74 -11.10
N GLU A 91 -19.68 0.82 -12.00
CA GLU A 91 -19.21 -0.51 -11.57
C GLU A 91 -17.70 -0.71 -11.36
N GLN A 92 -16.85 0.32 -11.32
CA GLN A 92 -15.48 0.14 -10.81
C GLN A 92 -14.79 1.48 -10.51
N MET A 93 -15.29 2.20 -9.49
CA MET A 93 -14.53 3.30 -8.88
C MET A 93 -13.25 2.73 -8.25
N ALA A 94 -12.15 2.73 -9.02
CA ALA A 94 -10.83 2.46 -8.49
C ALA A 94 -10.55 3.43 -7.34
N CYS A 95 -10.31 2.92 -6.13
CA CYS A 95 -9.83 3.76 -5.04
C CYS A 95 -8.42 4.24 -5.40
N TYR A 96 -8.18 5.56 -5.35
CA TYR A 96 -6.86 6.13 -5.51
C TYR A 96 -6.29 6.49 -4.14
N PHE A 97 -5.05 6.09 -3.85
CA PHE A 97 -4.38 6.51 -2.63
C PHE A 97 -2.91 6.85 -2.87
N THR A 98 -2.36 7.71 -2.03
CA THR A 98 -0.93 8.06 -2.06
C THR A 98 -0.26 7.49 -0.83
N VAL A 99 0.86 6.81 -1.04
CA VAL A 99 1.73 6.29 0.02
C VAL A 99 2.99 7.15 0.03
N ASN A 100 3.09 8.03 1.03
CA ASN A 100 4.27 8.84 1.26
C ASN A 100 5.03 8.28 2.45
N ILE A 101 6.21 7.73 2.18
CA ILE A 101 7.08 7.17 3.20
C ILE A 101 8.16 8.20 3.48
N VAL A 102 8.02 8.90 4.60
CA VAL A 102 9.17 9.59 5.18
C VAL A 102 9.95 8.52 5.94
N TRP A 103 11.28 8.49 5.78
CA TRP A 103 12.15 7.56 6.50
C TRP A 103 12.68 8.21 7.78
N PRO A 104 12.55 7.55 8.95
CA PRO A 104 13.12 8.08 10.18
C PRO A 104 14.66 8.03 10.15
N PRO A 105 15.33 8.93 10.90
CA PRO A 105 16.79 8.91 11.00
C PRO A 105 17.24 7.58 11.62
N GLY A 106 18.34 7.02 11.09
CA GLY A 106 18.89 5.74 11.54
C GLY A 106 18.21 4.47 10.99
N VAL A 107 17.07 4.59 10.30
CA VAL A 107 16.47 3.47 9.57
C VAL A 107 16.98 3.44 8.14
N GLN A 108 17.39 2.25 7.69
CA GLN A 108 17.83 2.04 6.32
C GLN A 108 16.62 1.94 5.39
N PRO A 109 16.54 2.75 4.31
CA PRO A 109 15.48 2.63 3.34
C PRO A 109 15.45 1.25 2.69
N LEU A 110 14.26 0.67 2.59
CA LEU A 110 14.04 -0.53 1.78
C LEU A 110 14.04 -0.16 0.28
N PRO A 111 14.43 -1.10 -0.61
CA PRO A 111 14.33 -0.87 -2.05
C PRO A 111 12.90 -0.56 -2.50
N ASP A 112 12.74 0.39 -3.41
CA ASP A 112 11.43 0.80 -3.93
C ASP A 112 10.66 -0.35 -4.59
N ASP A 113 11.34 -1.28 -5.27
CA ASP A 113 10.68 -2.43 -5.90
C ASP A 113 10.07 -3.38 -4.86
N LEU A 114 10.73 -3.56 -3.72
CA LEU A 114 10.22 -4.34 -2.59
C LEU A 114 8.99 -3.67 -2.00
N LEU A 115 9.07 -2.35 -1.76
CA LEU A 115 7.94 -1.58 -1.22
C LEU A 115 6.74 -1.62 -2.16
N ARG A 116 6.96 -1.50 -3.46
CA ARG A 116 5.89 -1.62 -4.47
C ARG A 116 5.27 -3.01 -4.48
N SER A 117 6.09 -4.07 -4.44
CA SER A 117 5.61 -5.46 -4.32
C SER A 117 4.77 -5.69 -3.06
N LEU A 118 5.21 -5.13 -1.93
CA LEU A 118 4.47 -5.14 -0.68
C LEU A 118 3.15 -4.38 -0.81
N ILE A 119 3.16 -3.14 -1.32
CA ILE A 119 1.94 -2.36 -1.52
C ILE A 119 0.96 -3.09 -2.45
N ASP A 120 1.43 -3.68 -3.56
CA ASP A 120 0.59 -4.43 -4.50
C ASP A 120 -0.02 -5.70 -3.86
N THR A 121 0.70 -6.35 -2.94
CA THR A 121 0.18 -7.50 -2.19
C THR A 121 -0.96 -7.09 -1.25
N TRP A 122 -0.88 -5.88 -0.68
CA TRP A 122 -1.72 -5.42 0.42
C TRP A 122 -2.84 -4.45 0.01
N LYS A 123 -2.74 -3.81 -1.16
CA LYS A 123 -3.75 -2.90 -1.69
C LYS A 123 -5.06 -3.63 -2.01
N PRO A 124 -6.22 -2.94 -1.97
CA PRO A 124 -7.46 -3.48 -2.49
C PRO A 124 -7.32 -3.86 -3.97
N ALA A 125 -8.06 -4.89 -4.40
CA ALA A 125 -8.19 -5.18 -5.82
C ALA A 125 -8.74 -3.95 -6.55
N HIS A 126 -8.18 -3.64 -7.73
CA HIS A 126 -8.56 -2.48 -8.55
C HIS A 126 -8.24 -1.10 -7.94
N ALA A 127 -7.48 -1.02 -6.84
CA ALA A 127 -6.97 0.25 -6.34
C ALA A 127 -5.69 0.69 -7.09
N VAL A 128 -5.62 1.97 -7.40
CA VAL A 128 -4.46 2.65 -8.01
C VAL A 128 -3.74 3.43 -6.90
N TYR A 129 -2.41 3.47 -6.98
CA TYR A 129 -1.63 4.23 -6.00
C TYR A 129 -0.50 5.02 -6.64
N ASP A 130 -0.15 6.12 -5.98
CA ASP A 130 1.11 6.80 -6.16
C ASP A 130 2.01 6.54 -4.94
N PHE A 131 3.31 6.43 -5.18
CA PHE A 131 4.29 6.12 -4.14
C PHE A 131 5.48 7.05 -4.28
N SER A 132 5.79 7.71 -3.16
CA SER A 132 7.01 8.48 -2.99
C SER A 132 7.67 8.09 -1.66
N SER A 133 9.00 8.12 -1.64
CA SER A 133 9.75 7.98 -0.41
C SER A 133 10.81 9.07 -0.30
N SER A 134 10.95 9.63 0.90
CA SER A 134 11.89 10.72 1.20
C SER A 134 12.51 10.51 2.57
N ARG A 135 13.70 11.04 2.83
CA ARG A 135 14.30 10.98 4.15
C ARG A 135 13.73 12.12 5.01
N ALA A 136 13.45 11.86 6.29
CA ALA A 136 13.25 12.96 7.23
C ALA A 136 14.52 13.83 7.20
N GLU A 137 14.38 15.09 6.83
CA GLU A 137 15.48 16.04 6.92
C GLU A 137 15.81 16.20 8.42
N ASP A 138 17.07 16.00 8.78
CA ASP A 138 17.57 16.28 10.13
C ASP A 138 17.35 17.77 10.42
N ASN A 139 16.29 18.10 11.15
CA ASN A 139 16.03 19.46 11.67
C ASN A 139 16.27 19.52 13.18
#